data_AF-A0A158CI87-F1
#
_entry.id   AF-A0A158CI87-F1
#
_cell.length_a   1.000
_cell.length_b   1.000
_cell.length_c   1.000
_cell.angle_alpha   90.00
_cell.angle_beta   90.00
_cell.angle_gamma   90.00
#
_symmetry.space_group_name_H-M   'P 1'
#
loop_
_entity.id
_entity.type
_entity.pdbx_description
1 polymer ?
#
loop_
_entity_poly.entity_id
_entity_poly.type
_entity_poly.pdbx_seq_one_letter_code
_entity_poly.pdbx_strand_id
1 'polypeptide(L)'
;MPTISPQRVVTASQVGQYLLVQRKQRKLTQAQVGYRVGLSQNRISYLEKHPDELSFKQLLSWCSAVGLEVSIGLPEEIDRKTISEW
;
A
#
# COMPACT_ATOMS: atom_id res chain seq x y z
N MET A 1 6.25 -13.88 -18.54
CA MET A 1 5.40 -13.20 -17.53
C MET A 1 6.27 -12.10 -16.93
N PRO A 2 5.89 -10.80 -16.98
CA PRO A 2 6.67 -9.79 -16.26
C PRO A 2 6.65 -10.15 -14.78
N THR A 3 7.82 -10.39 -14.20
CA THR A 3 7.98 -10.62 -12.77
C THR A 3 7.79 -9.26 -12.09
N ILE A 4 6.64 -9.07 -11.43
CA ILE A 4 6.40 -7.88 -10.61
C ILE A 4 7.22 -8.08 -9.34
N SER A 5 8.39 -7.46 -9.26
CA SER A 5 9.18 -7.45 -8.02
C SER A 5 8.47 -6.58 -6.99
N PRO A 6 8.34 -7.02 -5.73
CA PRO A 6 7.77 -6.20 -4.67
C PRO A 6 8.63 -4.94 -4.48
N GLN A 7 8.00 -3.77 -4.44
CA GLN A 7 8.72 -2.56 -4.08
C GLN A 7 8.82 -2.44 -2.56
N ARG A 8 10.04 -2.25 -2.07
CA ARG A 8 10.27 -1.83 -0.69
C ARG A 8 9.66 -0.45 -0.41
N VAL A 9 8.83 -0.38 0.63
CA VAL A 9 8.27 0.86 1.17
C VAL A 9 8.89 1.12 2.53
N VAL A 10 9.43 2.32 2.72
CA VAL A 10 10.12 2.77 3.95
C VAL A 10 9.50 4.03 4.56
N THR A 11 8.57 4.69 3.87
CA THR A 11 7.84 5.86 4.39
C THR A 11 6.34 5.78 4.14
N ALA A 12 5.55 6.48 4.97
CA ALA A 12 4.11 6.60 4.76
C ALA A 12 3.77 7.27 3.42
N SER A 13 4.54 8.27 2.99
CA SER A 13 4.34 8.93 1.70
C SER A 13 4.45 7.98 0.51
N GLN A 14 5.38 7.03 0.55
CA GLN A 14 5.49 5.99 -0.47
C GLN A 14 4.25 5.09 -0.48
N VAL A 15 3.75 4.68 0.68
CA VAL A 15 2.47 3.92 0.78
C VAL A 15 1.34 4.69 0.10
N GLY A 16 1.16 5.97 0.45
CA GLY A 16 0.12 6.82 -0.13
C GLY A 16 0.22 6.93 -1.66
N GLN A 17 1.43 7.07 -2.19
CA GLN A 17 1.66 7.08 -3.65
C GLN A 17 1.26 5.77 -4.32
N TYR A 18 1.63 4.62 -3.75
CA TYR A 18 1.24 3.31 -4.30
C TYR A 18 -0.28 3.12 -4.30
N LEU A 19 -0.96 3.47 -3.20
CA LEU A 19 -2.42 3.40 -3.11
C LEU A 19 -3.10 4.30 -4.16
N LEU A 20 -2.60 5.53 -4.33
CA LEU A 20 -3.13 6.50 -5.29
C LEU A 20 -2.93 6.03 -6.74
N VAL A 21 -1.70 5.61 -7.09
CA VAL A 21 -1.36 5.14 -8.43
C VAL A 21 -2.19 3.91 -8.78
N GLN A 22 -2.28 2.94 -7.87
CA GLN A 22 -3.05 1.73 -8.10
C GLN A 22 -4.54 2.02 -8.25
N ARG A 23 -5.11 2.92 -7.42
CA ARG A 23 -6.51 3.35 -7.58
C ARG A 23 -6.76 3.91 -8.98
N LYS A 24 -5.88 4.80 -9.45
CA LYS A 24 -5.97 5.41 -10.79
C LYS A 24 -5.81 4.37 -11.90
N GLN A 25 -4.86 3.45 -11.79
CA GLN A 25 -4.67 2.35 -12.75
C GLN A 25 -5.90 1.45 -12.84
N ARG A 26 -6.57 1.20 -11.71
CA ARG A 26 -7.85 0.47 -11.63
C ARG A 26 -9.07 1.30 -12.06
N LYS A 27 -8.87 2.56 -12.45
CA LYS A 27 -9.92 3.52 -12.85
C LYS A 27 -11.01 3.72 -11.80
N LEU A 28 -10.65 3.61 -10.51
CA LEU A 28 -11.57 3.79 -9.39
C LEU A 28 -11.62 5.26 -8.97
N THR A 29 -12.82 5.77 -8.70
CA THR A 29 -12.97 7.07 -8.03
C THR A 29 -12.67 6.93 -6.54
N GLN A 30 -12.41 8.06 -5.88
CA GLN A 30 -12.24 8.09 -4.42
C GLN A 30 -13.50 7.61 -3.69
N ALA A 31 -14.70 7.89 -4.22
CA ALA A 31 -15.96 7.40 -3.68
C ALA A 31 -16.10 5.88 -3.80
N GLN A 32 -15.70 5.30 -4.93
CA GLN A 32 -15.72 3.85 -5.13
C GLN A 32 -14.77 3.11 -4.18
N VAL A 33 -13.58 3.66 -3.94
CA VAL A 33 -12.68 3.12 -2.90
C VAL A 33 -13.31 3.27 -1.52
N GLY A 34 -13.82 4.46 -1.19
CA GLY A 34 -14.48 4.75 0.07
C GLY A 34 -15.57 3.74 0.39
N TYR A 35 -16.45 3.45 -0.56
CA TYR A 35 -17.49 2.42 -0.43
C TYR A 35 -16.92 1.04 -0.09
N ARG A 36 -15.84 0.61 -0.76
CA ARG A 36 -15.19 -0.70 -0.52
C ARG A 36 -14.53 -0.81 0.85
N VAL A 37 -14.04 0.30 1.41
CA VAL A 37 -13.30 0.31 2.67
C VAL A 37 -14.10 0.90 3.85
N GLY A 38 -15.38 1.22 3.64
CA GLY A 38 -16.25 1.79 4.68
C GLY A 38 -15.90 3.23 5.09
N LEU A 39 -15.40 4.04 4.15
CA LEU A 39 -15.02 5.44 4.37
C LEU A 39 -15.77 6.39 3.42
N SER A 40 -15.91 7.65 3.83
CA SER A 40 -16.43 8.68 2.93
C SER A 40 -15.40 9.05 1.85
N GLN A 41 -15.86 9.53 0.70
CA GLN A 41 -14.99 10.04 -0.35
C GLN A 41 -14.06 11.16 0.14
N ASN A 42 -14.58 12.06 1.00
CA ASN A 42 -13.77 13.11 1.63
C ASN A 42 -12.65 12.53 2.49
N ARG A 43 -12.92 11.49 3.28
CA ARG A 43 -11.89 10.83 4.08
C ARG A 43 -10.83 10.16 3.21
N ILE A 44 -11.22 9.53 2.09
CA ILE A 44 -10.27 9.01 1.10
C ILE A 44 -9.40 10.14 0.54
N SER A 45 -10.01 11.24 0.07
CA SER A 45 -9.29 12.38 -0.49
C SER A 45 -8.28 12.99 0.48
N TYR A 46 -8.65 13.04 1.76
CA TYR A 46 -7.78 13.48 2.83
C TYR A 46 -6.61 12.50 3.03
N LEU A 47 -6.87 11.21 3.18
CA LEU A 47 -5.84 10.18 3.40
C LEU A 47 -4.88 10.02 2.20
N GLU A 48 -5.30 10.34 0.98
CA GLU A 48 -4.39 10.41 -0.17
C GLU A 48 -3.32 11.51 -0.03
N LYS A 49 -3.58 12.54 0.78
CA LYS A 49 -2.65 13.65 1.06
C LYS A 49 -1.94 13.50 2.40
N HIS A 50 -2.51 12.73 3.33
CA HIS A 50 -2.04 12.50 4.69
C HIS A 50 -1.91 10.99 4.97
N PRO A 51 -1.01 10.29 4.28
CA PRO A 51 -0.89 8.84 4.39
C PRO A 51 -0.34 8.37 5.75
N ASP A 52 0.27 9.26 6.53
CA ASP A 52 0.69 9.04 7.91
C ASP A 52 -0.48 8.86 8.88
N GLU A 53 -1.67 9.35 8.53
CA GLU A 53 -2.89 9.16 9.32
C GLU A 53 -3.68 7.89 8.97
N LEU A 54 -3.16 7.06 8.04
CA LEU A 54 -3.75 5.76 7.77
C LEU A 54 -3.53 4.85 8.97
N SER A 55 -4.62 4.42 9.60
CA SER A 55 -4.54 3.27 10.50
C SER A 55 -4.13 2.03 9.71
N PHE A 56 -3.45 1.09 10.37
CA PHE A 56 -3.03 -0.16 9.73
C PHE A 56 -4.22 -0.95 9.14
N LYS A 57 -5.38 -0.93 9.81
CA LYS A 57 -6.62 -1.51 9.29
C LYS A 57 -7.04 -0.87 7.96
N GLN A 58 -7.05 0.46 7.88
CA GLN A 58 -7.40 1.18 6.66
C GLN A 58 -6.41 0.90 5.53
N LEU A 59 -5.12 0.81 5.85
CA LEU A 59 -4.09 0.41 4.89
C LEU A 59 -4.40 -0.96 4.29
N LEU A 60 -4.61 -2.00 5.12
CA LEU A 60 -4.91 -3.35 4.64
C LEU A 60 -6.20 -3.41 3.81
N SER A 61 -7.27 -2.76 4.28
CA SER A 61 -8.54 -2.68 3.53
C SER A 61 -8.38 -1.98 2.20
N TRP A 62 -7.61 -0.89 2.14
CA TRP A 62 -7.36 -0.16 0.89
C TRP A 62 -6.51 -0.99 -0.06
N CYS A 63 -5.41 -1.59 0.39
CA CYS A 63 -4.60 -2.51 -0.40
C CYS A 63 -5.49 -3.57 -1.09
N SER A 64 -6.34 -4.24 -0.32
CA SER A 64 -7.31 -5.20 -0.86
C SER A 64 -8.24 -4.57 -1.91
N ALA A 65 -8.79 -3.38 -1.64
CA ALA A 65 -9.72 -2.70 -2.54
C ALA A 65 -9.11 -2.29 -3.90
N VAL A 66 -7.79 -2.07 -3.96
CA VAL A 66 -7.06 -1.72 -5.19
C VAL A 66 -6.23 -2.87 -5.77
N GLY A 67 -6.24 -4.04 -5.12
CA GLY A 67 -5.49 -5.22 -5.53
C GLY A 67 -3.98 -5.06 -5.36
N LEU A 68 -3.57 -4.55 -4.19
CA LEU A 68 -2.21 -4.62 -3.65
C LEU A 68 -2.17 -5.60 -2.48
N GLU A 69 -0.97 -6.13 -2.22
CA GLU A 69 -0.69 -7.01 -1.09
C GLU A 69 0.42 -6.39 -0.22
N VAL A 70 0.43 -6.74 1.06
CA VAL A 70 1.48 -6.32 2.00
C VAL A 70 2.24 -7.56 2.43
N SER A 71 3.55 -7.55 2.22
CA SER A 71 4.47 -8.57 2.73
C SER A 71 5.42 -7.94 3.75
N ILE A 72 5.81 -8.73 4.75
CA ILE A 72 6.82 -8.34 5.73
C ILE A 72 8.08 -9.15 5.40
N GLY A 73 9.19 -8.45 5.22
CA GLY A 73 10.48 -9.05 4.90
C GLY A 73 11.59 -8.43 5.75
N LEU A 74 12.69 -9.16 5.89
CA LEU A 74 13.90 -8.63 6.49
C LEU A 74 14.57 -7.63 5.53
N PRO A 75 15.34 -6.65 6.05
CA PRO A 75 16.24 -5.88 5.22
C PRO A 75 17.19 -6.81 4.44
N GLU A 76 17.45 -6.49 3.17
CA GLU A 76 18.32 -7.27 2.25
C GLU A 76 19.73 -7.56 2.82
N GLU A 77 20.25 -6.71 3.70
CA GLU A 77 21.55 -6.95 4.36
C GLU A 77 21.49 -8.05 5.42
N ILE A 78 20.36 -8.17 6.14
CA ILE A 78 20.17 -9.19 7.18
C ILE A 78 19.92 -10.56 6.55
N ASP A 79 19.23 -10.59 5.41
CA ASP A 79 18.96 -11.81 4.65
C ASP A 79 20.25 -12.47 4.12
N ARG A 80 21.17 -11.66 3.54
CA ARG A 80 22.47 -12.16 3.06
C ARG A 80 23.37 -12.74 4.17
N LYS A 81 23.35 -12.16 5.36
CA LYS A 81 24.19 -12.61 6.49
C LYS A 81 23.66 -13.91 7.09
N THR A 82 22.33 -14.02 7.23
CA THR A 82 21.68 -15.21 7.79
C THR A 82 21.84 -16.43 6.88
N ILE A 83 21.83 -16.26 5.56
CA ILE A 83 22.05 -17.35 4.60
C ILE A 83 23.52 -17.78 4.52
N SER A 84 24.47 -16.91 4.89
CA SER A 84 25.91 -17.20 4.86
C SER A 84 26.46 -17.84 6.14
N GLU A 85 25.68 -17.88 7.23
CA GLU A 85 26.11 -18.42 8.53
C GLU A 85 25.62 -19.86 8.80
N TRP A 86 25.12 -20.56 7.77
CA TRP A 86 24.60 -21.95 7.86
C TRP A 86 25.18 -22.85 6.77
#